data_AF-A5ZUM8-F1
#
_entry.id   AF-A5ZUM8-F1
#
_cell.length_a   1.000
_cell.length_b   1.000
_cell.length_c   1.000
_cell.angle_alpha   90.00
_cell.angle_beta   90.00
_cell.angle_gamma   90.00
#
_symmetry.space_group_name_H-M   'P 1'
#
loop_
_entity.id
_entity.type
_entity.pdbx_description
1 polymer ?
#
loop_
_entity_poly.entity_id
_entity_poly.type
_entity_poly.pdbx_seq_one_letter_code
_entity_poly.pdbx_strand_id
1 'polypeptide(L)'
;MGKKKESKLVKYLLIGISILFLFVMLVLPLIVVVTEALKKGWQVYVEAVTDSFTIAALMLTLKATVTAVLCNTVLGLCAAWAVTRFQFKGKKFLTTLIDVPVTVSPIIAGLIYLLVFGKQ
;
A
#
# COMPACT_ATOMS: atom_id res chain seq x y z
N MET A 1 -28.47 -11.50 39.97
CA MET A 1 -27.73 -11.62 38.69
C MET A 1 -28.61 -11.10 37.54
N GLY A 2 -28.68 -9.77 37.37
CA GLY A 2 -29.54 -9.15 36.36
C GLY A 2 -28.89 -9.15 34.98
N LYS A 3 -29.31 -10.06 34.09
CA LYS A 3 -28.98 -10.01 32.66
C LYS A 3 -29.64 -8.75 32.07
N LYS A 4 -28.92 -7.62 32.03
CA LYS A 4 -29.31 -6.47 31.22
C LYS A 4 -29.42 -6.96 29.78
N LYS A 5 -30.63 -6.97 29.22
CA LYS A 5 -30.86 -7.05 27.77
C LYS A 5 -30.16 -5.84 27.15
N GLU A 6 -28.91 -6.00 26.77
CA GLU A 6 -28.25 -5.14 25.79
C GLU A 6 -29.23 -4.99 24.63
N SER A 7 -29.82 -3.80 24.50
CA SER A 7 -30.86 -3.57 23.51
C SER A 7 -30.23 -3.77 22.14
N LYS A 8 -30.67 -4.81 21.41
CA LYS A 8 -30.17 -5.12 20.05
C LYS A 8 -30.15 -3.88 19.16
N LEU A 9 -31.06 -2.92 19.41
CA LEU A 9 -31.12 -1.62 18.75
C LEU A 9 -29.86 -0.77 18.96
N VAL A 10 -29.33 -0.69 20.19
CA VAL A 10 -28.09 0.05 20.48
C VAL A 10 -26.93 -0.55 19.72
N LYS A 11 -26.80 -1.88 19.72
CA LYS A 11 -25.77 -2.59 18.93
C LYS A 11 -25.86 -2.27 17.43
N TYR A 12 -27.06 -2.34 16.83
CA TYR A 12 -27.23 -2.00 15.41
C TYR A 12 -26.99 -0.53 15.11
N LEU A 13 -27.33 0.38 16.04
CA LEU A 13 -27.03 1.81 15.91
C LEU A 13 -25.52 2.07 15.91
N LEU A 14 -24.76 1.50 16.86
CA LEU A 14 -23.31 1.65 16.89
C LEU A 14 -22.64 1.08 15.63
N ILE A 15 -23.11 -0.09 15.15
CA ILE A 15 -22.62 -0.68 13.91
C ILE A 15 -22.97 0.21 12.71
N GLY A 16 -24.21 0.71 12.63
CA GLY A 16 -24.66 1.59 11.56
C GLY A 16 -23.86 2.90 11.50
N ILE A 17 -23.61 3.52 12.65
CA ILE A 17 -22.76 4.72 12.76
C ILE A 17 -21.32 4.42 12.33
N SER A 18 -20.75 3.30 12.79
CA SER A 18 -19.38 2.92 12.43
C SER A 18 -19.23 2.65 10.92
N ILE A 19 -20.19 1.95 10.32
CA ILE A 19 -20.21 1.68 8.88
C ILE A 19 -20.40 2.99 8.10
N LEU A 20 -21.33 3.85 8.52
CA LEU A 20 -21.56 5.14 7.88
C LEU A 20 -20.29 6.01 7.94
N PHE A 21 -19.62 6.05 9.10
CA PHE A 21 -18.38 6.78 9.27
C PHE A 21 -17.27 6.26 8.33
N LEU A 22 -17.04 4.94 8.29
CA LEU A 22 -16.06 4.34 7.38
C LEU A 22 -16.43 4.59 5.92
N PHE A 23 -17.71 4.46 5.56
CA PHE A 23 -18.20 4.69 4.21
C PHE A 23 -17.94 6.13 3.78
N VAL A 24 -18.31 7.11 4.61
CA VAL A 24 -18.03 8.52 4.31
C VAL A 24 -16.52 8.75 4.21
N MET A 25 -15.72 8.24 5.15
CA MET A 25 -14.28 8.50 5.17
C MET A 25 -13.51 7.86 3.99
N LEU A 26 -13.96 6.72 3.47
CA LEU A 26 -13.34 6.04 2.32
C LEU A 26 -13.93 6.45 0.98
N VAL A 27 -15.26 6.53 0.88
CA VAL A 27 -15.95 6.70 -0.40
C VAL A 27 -16.02 8.17 -0.80
N LEU A 28 -16.18 9.09 0.15
CA LEU A 28 -16.28 10.52 -0.16
C LEU A 28 -15.00 11.05 -0.84
N PRO A 29 -13.78 10.76 -0.36
CA PRO A 29 -12.56 11.17 -1.07
C PRO A 29 -12.46 10.57 -2.47
N LEU A 30 -12.88 9.31 -2.65
CA LEU A 30 -12.89 8.68 -3.97
C LEU A 30 -13.83 9.42 -4.95
N ILE A 31 -15.04 9.76 -4.51
CA ILE A 31 -16.00 10.54 -5.31
C ILE A 31 -15.42 11.92 -5.62
N VAL A 32 -14.81 12.58 -4.65
CA VAL A 32 -14.16 13.88 -4.85
C VAL A 32 -13.05 13.76 -5.88
N VAL A 33 -12.15 12.78 -5.77
CA VAL A 33 -11.06 12.58 -6.74
C VAL A 33 -11.61 12.36 -8.16
N VAL A 34 -12.63 11.53 -8.33
CA VAL A 34 -13.24 11.26 -9.64
C VAL A 34 -13.92 12.49 -10.22
N THR A 35 -14.68 13.21 -9.39
CA THR A 35 -15.37 14.43 -9.83
C THR A 35 -14.37 15.54 -10.16
N GLU A 36 -13.39 15.82 -9.29
CA GLU A 36 -12.33 16.80 -9.55
C GLU A 36 -11.52 16.47 -10.80
N ALA A 37 -11.21 15.19 -11.04
CA ALA A 37 -10.49 14.75 -12.24
C ALA A 37 -11.31 14.99 -13.53
N LEU A 38 -12.64 14.89 -13.46
CA LEU A 38 -13.55 15.06 -14.60
C LEU A 38 -14.12 16.50 -14.72
N LYS A 39 -13.96 17.36 -13.71
CA LYS A 39 -14.51 18.72 -13.68
C LYS A 39 -14.04 19.60 -14.84
N LYS A 40 -12.82 19.39 -15.33
CA LYS A 40 -12.25 20.13 -16.47
C LYS A 40 -12.72 19.60 -17.84
N GLY A 41 -13.59 18.58 -17.86
CA GLY A 41 -14.12 17.95 -19.06
C GLY A 41 -13.32 16.73 -19.50
N TRP A 42 -13.99 15.81 -20.20
CA TRP A 42 -13.42 14.56 -20.73
C TRP A 42 -12.24 14.82 -21.69
N GLN A 43 -12.27 15.93 -22.41
CA GLN A 43 -11.22 16.29 -23.38
C GLN A 43 -9.88 16.62 -22.70
N VAL A 44 -9.90 17.37 -21.60
CA VAL A 44 -8.70 17.69 -20.80
C VAL A 44 -8.15 16.44 -20.11
N TYR A 45 -9.02 15.51 -19.70
CA TYR A 45 -8.60 14.20 -19.18
C TYR A 45 -7.86 13.37 -20.24
N VAL A 46 -8.40 13.28 -21.46
CA VAL A 46 -7.76 12.56 -22.56
C VAL A 46 -6.43 13.20 -22.96
N GLU A 47 -6.36 14.53 -23.02
CA GLU A 47 -5.11 15.25 -23.29
C GLU A 47 -4.06 14.99 -22.19
N ALA A 48 -4.45 15.03 -20.91
CA ALA A 48 -3.53 14.75 -19.80
C ALA A 48 -3.01 13.31 -19.78
N VAL A 49 -3.85 12.33 -20.15
CA VAL A 49 -3.47 10.91 -20.22
C VAL A 49 -2.62 10.60 -21.45
N THR A 50 -2.90 11.27 -22.57
CA THR A 50 -2.18 11.07 -23.85
C THR A 50 -0.89 11.90 -23.91
N ASP A 51 -0.67 12.79 -22.96
CA ASP A 51 0.55 13.57 -22.87
C ASP A 51 1.79 12.66 -22.82
N SER A 52 2.82 13.03 -23.59
CA SER A 52 4.02 12.22 -23.73
C SER A 52 4.74 12.03 -22.40
N PHE A 53 4.63 12.98 -21.47
CA PHE A 53 5.22 12.86 -20.15
C PHE A 53 4.47 11.83 -19.29
N THR A 54 3.13 11.85 -19.31
CA THR A 54 2.29 10.87 -18.59
C THR A 54 2.56 9.45 -19.08
N ILE A 55 2.62 9.24 -20.39
CA ILE A 55 2.90 7.92 -20.97
C ILE A 55 4.33 7.46 -20.59
N ALA A 56 5.31 8.35 -20.67
CA ALA A 56 6.69 8.04 -20.29
C ALA A 56 6.79 7.67 -18.80
N ALA A 57 6.13 8.41 -17.92
CA ALA A 57 6.09 8.15 -16.48
C ALA A 57 5.40 6.81 -16.16
N LEU A 58 4.29 6.50 -16.85
CA LEU A 58 3.61 5.21 -16.72
C LEU A 58 4.52 4.06 -17.16
N MET A 59 5.22 4.21 -18.29
CA MET A 59 6.10 3.16 -18.80
C MET A 59 7.33 2.96 -17.91
N LEU A 60 7.86 4.04 -17.33
CA LEU A 60 8.93 3.96 -16.32
C LEU A 60 8.46 3.20 -15.08
N THR A 61 7.28 3.55 -14.57
CA THR A 61 6.67 2.87 -13.42
C THR A 61 6.44 1.40 -13.71
N LEU A 62 5.88 1.07 -14.88
CA LEU A 62 5.64 -0.31 -15.30
C LEU A 62 6.94 -1.13 -15.36
N LYS A 63 7.98 -0.59 -16.00
CA LYS A 63 9.30 -1.24 -16.06
C LYS A 63 9.87 -1.46 -14.66
N ALA A 64 9.84 -0.43 -13.81
CA ALA A 64 10.33 -0.52 -12.44
C ALA A 64 9.55 -1.56 -11.63
N THR A 65 8.22 -1.58 -11.72
CA THR A 65 7.36 -2.56 -11.03
C THR A 65 7.64 -3.97 -11.51
N VAL A 66 7.74 -4.21 -12.83
CA VAL A 66 8.00 -5.54 -13.38
C VAL A 66 9.36 -6.07 -12.89
N THR A 67 10.42 -5.27 -12.97
CA THR A 67 11.74 -5.66 -12.48
C THR A 67 11.73 -5.89 -10.97
N ALA A 68 11.13 -5.00 -10.19
CA ALA A 68 11.05 -5.12 -8.74
C ALA A 68 10.26 -6.37 -8.31
N VAL A 69 9.13 -6.66 -8.95
CA VAL A 69 8.32 -7.85 -8.67
C VAL A 69 9.10 -9.11 -9.00
N LEU A 70 9.72 -9.20 -10.17
CA LEU A 70 10.52 -10.37 -10.55
C LEU A 70 11.66 -10.62 -9.56
N CYS A 71 12.44 -9.59 -9.25
CA CYS A 71 13.53 -9.70 -8.27
C CYS A 71 13.01 -10.10 -6.88
N ASN A 72 11.92 -9.46 -6.41
CA ASN A 72 11.34 -9.75 -5.10
C ASN A 72 10.72 -11.15 -5.04
N THR A 73 10.11 -11.64 -6.13
CA THR A 73 9.57 -13.00 -6.20
C THR A 73 10.69 -14.02 -6.13
N VAL A 74 11.77 -13.87 -6.91
CA VAL A 74 12.89 -14.83 -6.89
C VAL A 74 13.57 -14.83 -5.53
N LEU A 75 14.00 -13.66 -5.03
CA LEU A 75 14.70 -13.56 -3.75
C LEU A 75 13.80 -13.93 -2.58
N GLY A 76 12.55 -13.47 -2.58
CA GLY A 76 11.56 -13.76 -1.55
C GLY A 76 11.20 -15.24 -1.51
N LEU A 77 11.04 -15.90 -2.66
CA LEU A 77 10.78 -17.34 -2.71
C LEU A 77 11.98 -18.14 -2.21
N CYS A 78 13.20 -17.79 -2.63
CA CYS A 78 14.42 -18.42 -2.13
C CYS A 78 14.55 -18.26 -0.60
N ALA A 79 14.31 -17.06 -0.08
CA ALA A 79 14.37 -16.79 1.35
C ALA A 79 13.28 -17.52 2.14
N ALA A 80 12.03 -17.49 1.66
CA ALA A 80 10.91 -18.20 2.28
C ALA A 80 11.13 -19.71 2.28
N TRP A 81 11.64 -20.27 1.18
CA TRP A 81 11.99 -21.69 1.09
C TRP A 81 13.13 -22.05 2.07
N ALA A 82 14.18 -21.23 2.14
CA ALA A 82 15.29 -21.43 3.07
C ALA A 82 14.81 -21.45 4.53
N VAL A 83 13.99 -20.48 4.93
CA VAL A 83 13.48 -20.35 6.30
C VAL A 83 12.51 -21.48 6.66
N THR A 84 11.67 -21.94 5.73
CA THR A 84 10.66 -22.97 6.03
C THR A 84 11.23 -24.38 6.04
N ARG A 85 12.13 -24.74 5.12
CA ARG A 85 12.64 -26.11 4.99
C ARG A 85 13.92 -26.39 5.78
N PHE A 86 14.75 -25.38 6.07
CA PHE A 86 16.01 -25.58 6.79
C PHE A 86 15.94 -25.03 8.21
N GLN A 87 16.45 -25.80 9.18
CA GLN A 87 16.60 -25.38 10.58
C GLN A 87 18.07 -25.05 10.83
N PHE A 88 18.49 -23.81 10.54
CA PHE A 88 19.86 -23.34 10.73
C PHE A 88 19.94 -22.39 11.94
N LYS A 89 21.07 -22.40 12.67
CA LYS A 89 21.29 -21.55 13.86
C LYS A 89 21.10 -20.05 13.58
N GLY A 90 21.39 -19.59 12.35
CA GLY A 90 21.24 -18.19 11.91
C GLY A 90 19.83 -17.80 11.43
N LYS A 91 18.83 -18.69 11.51
CA LYS A 91 17.48 -18.46 10.96
C LYS A 91 16.79 -17.24 11.50
N LYS A 92 16.92 -17.00 12.81
CA LYS A 92 16.33 -15.82 13.46
C LYS A 92 16.89 -14.51 12.91
N PHE A 93 18.19 -14.46 12.63
CA PHE A 93 18.84 -13.28 12.05
C PHE A 93 18.32 -12.99 10.63
N LEU A 94 18.19 -14.03 9.80
CA LEU A 94 17.66 -13.89 8.45
C LEU A 94 16.20 -13.42 8.46
N THR A 95 15.35 -14.01 9.30
CA THR A 95 13.94 -13.58 9.45
C THR A 95 13.85 -12.12 9.89
N THR A 96 14.66 -11.70 10.87
CA THR A 96 14.69 -10.29 11.30
C THR A 96 15.11 -9.37 10.16
N LEU A 97 16.14 -9.71 9.37
CA LEU A 97 16.55 -8.91 8.20
C LEU A 97 15.41 -8.73 7.18
N ILE A 98 14.57 -9.76 6.99
CA ILE A 98 13.43 -9.73 6.07
C ILE A 98 12.31 -8.82 6.60
N ASP A 99 12.07 -8.81 7.92
CA ASP A 99 11.00 -8.01 8.55
C ASP A 99 11.37 -6.54 8.81
N VAL A 100 12.67 -6.22 8.92
CA VAL A 100 13.18 -4.86 9.11
C VAL A 100 12.60 -3.85 8.11
N PRO A 101 12.65 -4.05 6.77
CA PRO A 101 12.14 -3.05 5.84
C PRO A 101 10.63 -2.78 5.99
N VAL A 102 9.85 -3.77 6.44
CA VAL A 102 8.39 -3.63 6.65
C VAL A 102 8.09 -2.83 7.92
N THR A 103 8.99 -2.88 8.91
CA THR A 103 8.84 -2.16 10.18
C THR A 103 9.44 -0.75 10.13
N VAL A 104 10.30 -0.45 9.16
CA VAL A 104 10.87 0.88 8.94
C VAL A 104 9.86 1.80 8.25
N SER A 105 9.73 3.03 8.75
CA SER A 105 8.87 4.06 8.13
C SER A 105 9.34 4.38 6.70
N PRO A 106 8.42 4.53 5.72
CA PRO A 106 8.76 4.87 4.34
C PRO A 106 9.64 6.12 4.22
N ILE A 107 9.45 7.10 5.11
CA ILE A 107 10.24 8.34 5.13
C ILE A 107 11.70 8.03 5.46
N ILE A 108 11.95 7.16 6.43
CA ILE A 108 13.31 6.75 6.83
C ILE A 108 13.95 5.93 5.71
N ALA A 109 13.20 5.03 5.07
CA ALA A 109 13.69 4.28 3.92
C ALA A 109 14.11 5.20 2.76
N GLY A 110 13.34 6.26 2.50
CA GLY A 110 13.70 7.29 1.53
C GLY A 110 14.98 8.05 1.92
N LEU A 111 15.13 8.43 3.18
CA LEU A 111 16.35 9.08 3.69
C LEU A 111 17.57 8.16 3.56
N ILE A 112 17.46 6.87 3.88
CA ILE A 112 18.56 5.92 3.70
C ILE A 112 18.95 5.81 2.23
N TYR A 113 17.97 5.71 1.32
CA TYR A 113 18.25 5.71 -0.12
C TYR A 113 18.98 6.98 -0.57
N LEU A 114 18.58 8.15 -0.07
CA LEU A 114 19.25 9.41 -0.36
C LEU A 114 20.65 9.46 0.27
N LEU A 115 20.88 8.95 1.47
CA LEU A 115 22.21 8.94 2.07
C LEU A 115 23.18 7.95 1.40
N VAL A 116 22.65 6.81 0.92
CA VAL A 116 23.45 5.75 0.30
C VAL A 116 23.68 6.01 -1.20
N PHE A 117 22.67 6.49 -1.91
CA PHE A 117 22.68 6.68 -3.36
C PHE A 117 22.55 8.14 -3.80
N GLY A 118 22.20 9.05 -2.89
CA GLY A 118 22.29 10.49 -3.13
C GLY A 118 23.75 10.83 -3.24
N LYS A 119 24.20 10.86 -4.50
CA LYS A 119 25.42 11.47 -4.94
C LYS A 119 25.71 12.72 -4.10
N GLN A 120 26.95 12.80 -3.58
CA GLN A 120 27.60 14.10 -3.45
C GLN A 120 27.48 14.88 -4.76
#